data_AF-A0A538TQM3-F1
#
_entry.id   AF-A0A538TQM3-F1
#
_cell.length_a   1.000
_cell.length_b   1.000
_cell.length_c   1.000
_cell.angle_alpha   90.00
_cell.angle_beta   90.00
_cell.angle_gamma   90.00
#
_symmetry.space_group_name_H-M   'P 1'
#
loop_
_entity.id
_entity.type
_entity.pdbx_description
1 polymer ?
#
loop_
_entity_poly.entity_id
_entity_poly.type
_entity_poly.pdbx_seq_one_letter_code
_entity_poly.pdbx_strand_id
1 'polypeptide(L)'
;MVHIPALWIPLLLSSVLVFIVSAIIHMVLGYHRSDYKKLPSEDAVLEALRKFNIPPGDYHFPRPDSMKAMKDPAFIEKCTKGPIGMMTVMKAGPPSMGRELFQWFVYIVVVGIFAAYVAGRALAPGAPYLAVFRFVGTTAFACYSMGLIQNHIWYKRSRSATLKSMFDGLVYACLTAGVFGWLWPD
;
A
#
# COMPACT_ATOMS: atom_id res chain seq x y z
N MET A 1 25.58 18.53 -2.72
CA MET A 1 24.64 17.60 -2.06
C MET A 1 23.86 18.35 -1.00
N VAL A 2 22.60 18.02 -0.81
CA VAL A 2 21.73 18.57 0.24
C VAL A 2 21.53 17.50 1.31
N HIS A 3 21.70 17.86 2.59
CA HIS A 3 21.51 16.94 3.71
C HIS A 3 20.03 16.86 4.10
N ILE A 4 19.55 15.67 4.51
CA ILE A 4 18.14 15.45 4.89
C ILE A 4 17.64 16.45 5.95
N PRO A 5 18.42 16.82 7.00
CA PRO A 5 17.98 17.83 7.95
C PRO A 5 17.68 19.20 7.32
N ALA A 6 18.26 19.55 6.17
CA ALA A 6 17.92 20.78 5.45
C ALA A 6 16.59 20.67 4.68
N LEU A 7 16.05 19.45 4.51
CA LEU A 7 14.82 19.14 3.78
C LEU A 7 13.64 18.84 4.72
N TRP A 8 13.76 19.17 6.01
CA TRP A 8 12.72 18.85 7.01
C TRP A 8 11.37 19.54 6.73
N ILE A 9 11.40 20.79 6.24
CA ILE A 9 10.18 21.53 5.86
C ILE A 9 9.48 20.87 4.68
N PRO A 10 10.12 20.69 3.50
CA PRO A 10 9.45 20.04 2.38
C PRO A 10 8.95 18.64 2.73
N LEU A 11 9.72 17.89 3.54
CA LEU A 11 9.36 16.53 3.97
C LEU A 11 8.08 16.50 4.81
N LEU A 12 7.99 17.32 5.87
CA LEU A 12 6.80 17.33 6.73
C LEU A 12 5.59 17.92 6.00
N LEU A 13 5.80 19.02 5.26
CA LEU A 13 4.72 19.66 4.52
C LEU A 13 4.15 18.74 3.45
N SER A 14 4.99 18.06 2.67
CA SER A 14 4.51 17.09 1.70
C SER A 14 3.76 15.94 2.36
N SER A 15 4.22 15.51 3.54
CA SER A 15 3.60 14.38 4.25
C SER A 15 2.18 14.72 4.72
N VAL A 16 1.99 15.93 5.27
CA VAL A 16 0.67 16.43 5.65
C VAL A 16 -0.23 16.58 4.41
N LEU A 17 0.30 17.14 3.32
CA LEU A 17 -0.46 17.32 2.08
C LEU A 17 -0.93 15.97 1.49
N VAL A 18 -0.04 14.99 1.41
CA VAL A 18 -0.36 13.63 0.95
C VAL A 18 -1.39 12.98 1.86
N PHE A 19 -1.27 13.13 3.19
CA PHE A 19 -2.24 12.58 4.13
C PHE A 19 -3.65 13.16 3.92
N ILE A 20 -3.77 14.47 3.72
CA ILE A 20 -5.05 15.14 3.45
C ILE A 20 -5.63 14.68 2.11
N VAL A 21 -4.82 14.67 1.04
CA VAL A 21 -5.29 14.26 -0.29
C VAL A 21 -5.69 12.78 -0.30
N SER A 22 -4.96 11.93 0.41
CA SER A 22 -5.31 10.53 0.61
C SER A 22 -6.68 10.37 1.27
N ALA A 23 -6.97 11.15 2.31
CA ALA A 23 -8.30 11.15 2.93
C ALA A 23 -9.40 11.56 1.94
N ILE A 24 -9.16 12.58 1.10
CA ILE A 24 -10.12 13.00 0.06
C ILE A 24 -10.35 11.87 -0.96
N ILE A 25 -9.29 11.23 -1.43
CA ILE A 25 -9.35 10.12 -2.38
C ILE A 25 -10.22 8.97 -1.83
N HIS A 26 -9.95 8.53 -0.61
CA HIS A 26 -10.60 7.35 -0.06
C HIS A 26 -12.01 7.63 0.50
N MET A 27 -12.28 8.85 0.99
CA MET A 27 -13.53 9.17 1.68
C MET A 27 -14.52 9.94 0.79
N VAL A 28 -14.04 10.76 -0.15
CA VAL A 28 -14.89 11.68 -0.94
C VAL A 28 -15.10 11.18 -2.36
N LEU A 29 -14.04 10.79 -3.07
CA LEU A 29 -14.12 10.48 -4.51
C LEU A 29 -14.82 9.14 -4.82
N GLY A 30 -14.89 8.23 -3.85
CA GLY A 30 -15.77 7.05 -3.89
C GLY A 30 -15.36 5.92 -4.85
N TYR A 31 -14.33 6.07 -5.68
CA TYR A 31 -13.92 5.02 -6.62
C TYR A 31 -13.28 3.80 -5.95
N HIS A 32 -12.92 3.88 -4.67
CA HIS A 32 -12.46 2.75 -3.85
C HIS A 32 -13.58 1.90 -3.23
N ARG A 33 -14.85 2.31 -3.34
CA ARG A 33 -15.99 1.56 -2.75
C ARG A 33 -16.13 0.13 -3.28
N SER A 34 -15.61 -0.13 -4.48
CA SER A 34 -15.66 -1.43 -5.16
C SER A 34 -14.39 -2.26 -5.03
N ASP A 35 -13.44 -1.84 -4.18
CA ASP A 35 -12.16 -2.54 -4.04
C ASP A 35 -12.31 -3.90 -3.35
N TYR A 36 -13.30 -4.01 -2.47
CA TYR A 36 -13.70 -5.24 -1.82
C TYR A 36 -15.14 -5.60 -2.19
N LYS A 37 -15.39 -6.89 -2.40
CA LYS A 37 -16.74 -7.42 -2.62
C LYS A 37 -17.32 -7.91 -1.31
N LYS A 38 -18.62 -7.68 -1.10
CA LYS A 38 -19.38 -8.34 -0.04
C LYS A 38 -19.42 -9.85 -0.29
N LEU A 39 -19.32 -10.65 0.77
CA LEU A 39 -19.45 -12.10 0.65
C LEU A 39 -20.91 -12.48 0.27
N PRO A 40 -21.11 -13.39 -0.69
CA PRO A 40 -22.40 -14.03 -0.87
C PRO A 40 -22.82 -14.75 0.42
N SER A 41 -24.08 -14.59 0.83
CA SER A 41 -24.62 -15.20 2.06
C SER A 41 -23.78 -14.93 3.31
N GLU A 42 -23.28 -13.70 3.44
CA GLU A 42 -22.32 -13.26 4.48
C GLU A 42 -22.65 -13.76 5.89
N ASP A 43 -23.89 -13.61 6.36
CA ASP A 43 -24.26 -14.02 7.72
C ASP A 43 -24.06 -15.52 7.97
N ALA A 44 -24.46 -16.36 7.00
CA ALA A 44 -24.29 -17.81 7.09
C ALA A 44 -22.79 -18.20 7.02
N VAL A 45 -22.01 -17.52 6.18
CA VAL A 45 -20.56 -17.74 6.09
C VAL A 45 -19.88 -17.35 7.41
N LEU A 46 -20.22 -16.20 7.99
CA LEU A 46 -19.67 -15.74 9.27
C LEU A 46 -20.05 -16.68 10.41
N GLU A 47 -21.30 -17.16 10.46
CA GLU A 47 -21.72 -18.14 11.48
C GLU A 47 -20.93 -19.45 11.37
N ALA A 48 -20.71 -19.97 10.16
CA ALA A 48 -19.90 -21.15 9.94
C ALA A 48 -18.44 -20.94 10.39
N LEU A 49 -17.83 -19.80 10.01
CA LEU A 49 -16.43 -19.50 10.33
C LEU A 49 -16.17 -19.34 11.83
N ARG A 50 -17.12 -18.76 12.59
CA ARG A 50 -16.99 -18.58 14.06
C ARG A 50 -16.75 -19.90 14.79
N LYS A 51 -17.33 -21.01 14.31
CA LYS A 51 -17.20 -22.34 14.93
C LYS A 51 -15.76 -22.85 14.94
N PHE A 52 -14.91 -22.37 14.04
CA PHE A 52 -13.52 -22.81 13.91
C PHE A 52 -12.52 -21.99 14.71
N ASN A 53 -12.92 -20.86 15.33
CA ASN A 53 -12.05 -20.00 16.14
C ASN A 53 -10.68 -19.69 15.49
N ILE A 54 -10.67 -19.40 14.18
CA ILE A 54 -9.44 -19.15 13.42
C ILE A 54 -8.76 -17.88 13.98
N PRO A 55 -7.50 -17.96 14.48
CA PRO A 55 -6.84 -16.80 15.06
C PRO A 55 -6.42 -15.79 13.98
N PRO A 56 -6.15 -14.52 14.34
CA PRO A 56 -5.65 -13.53 13.40
C PRO A 56 -4.37 -13.99 12.69
N GLY A 57 -4.29 -13.76 11.39
CA GLY A 57 -3.16 -14.21 10.56
C GLY A 57 -3.52 -14.34 9.08
N ASP A 58 -2.53 -14.75 8.28
CA ASP A 58 -2.67 -15.02 6.85
C ASP A 58 -2.71 -16.52 6.58
N TYR A 59 -3.73 -16.94 5.84
CA TYR A 59 -4.00 -18.34 5.54
C TYR A 59 -4.08 -18.54 4.04
N HIS A 60 -3.52 -19.65 3.57
CA HIS A 60 -3.78 -20.21 2.25
C HIS A 60 -4.64 -21.46 2.45
N PHE A 61 -5.61 -21.72 1.59
CA PHE A 61 -6.40 -22.94 1.64
C PHE A 61 -6.76 -23.43 0.22
N PRO A 62 -6.64 -24.75 -0.05
CA PRO A 62 -5.87 -25.72 0.74
C PRO A 62 -4.40 -25.31 0.87
N ARG A 63 -3.74 -25.63 1.99
CA ARG A 63 -2.28 -25.41 2.18
C ARG A 63 -1.57 -26.76 2.18
N PRO A 64 -0.51 -26.97 1.38
CA PRO A 64 0.30 -28.17 1.47
C PRO A 64 1.24 -28.10 2.69
N ASP A 65 1.55 -29.23 3.31
CA ASP A 65 2.48 -29.30 4.45
C ASP A 65 3.95 -29.12 4.03
N SER A 66 4.24 -29.31 2.74
CA SER A 66 5.58 -29.12 2.17
C SER A 66 5.52 -28.87 0.66
N MET A 67 6.62 -28.38 0.09
CA MET A 67 6.77 -28.25 -1.37
C MET A 67 6.59 -29.60 -2.10
N LYS A 68 6.96 -30.72 -1.47
CA LYS A 68 6.79 -32.06 -2.05
C LYS A 68 5.31 -32.45 -2.13
N ALA A 69 4.53 -32.12 -1.11
CA ALA A 69 3.09 -32.43 -1.04
C ALA A 69 2.26 -31.67 -2.10
N MET A 70 2.79 -30.62 -2.72
CA MET A 70 2.11 -29.91 -3.82
C MET A 70 1.82 -30.78 -5.03
N LYS A 71 2.59 -31.86 -5.23
CA LYS A 71 2.42 -32.80 -6.35
C LYS A 71 1.59 -34.03 -5.98
N ASP A 72 1.16 -34.14 -4.73
CA ASP A 72 0.34 -35.27 -4.26
C ASP A 72 -1.03 -35.22 -4.98
N PRO A 73 -1.46 -36.31 -5.64
CA PRO A 73 -2.79 -36.41 -6.23
C PRO A 73 -3.92 -35.99 -5.27
N ALA A 74 -3.82 -36.32 -3.98
CA ALA A 74 -4.84 -35.96 -2.99
C ALA A 74 -4.90 -34.44 -2.74
N PHE A 75 -3.75 -33.77 -2.74
CA PHE A 75 -3.69 -32.31 -2.63
C PHE A 75 -4.23 -31.64 -3.90
N ILE A 76 -3.85 -32.16 -5.08
CA ILE A 76 -4.35 -31.68 -6.38
C ILE A 76 -5.88 -31.84 -6.46
N GLU A 77 -6.43 -32.95 -5.96
CA GLU A 77 -7.87 -33.19 -5.94
C GLU A 77 -8.59 -32.20 -5.02
N LYS A 78 -8.06 -31.92 -3.82
CA LYS A 78 -8.61 -30.90 -2.92
C LYS A 78 -8.64 -29.51 -3.58
N CYS A 79 -7.56 -29.14 -4.26
CA CYS A 79 -7.49 -27.89 -5.01
C CYS A 79 -8.50 -27.87 -6.16
N THR A 80 -8.60 -28.96 -6.93
CA THR A 80 -9.54 -29.09 -8.06
C THR A 80 -10.99 -28.97 -7.61
N LYS A 81 -11.36 -29.56 -6.46
CA LYS A 81 -12.68 -29.44 -5.87
C LYS A 81 -12.97 -28.03 -5.33
N GLY A 82 -11.93 -27.35 -4.86
CA GLY A 82 -12.03 -26.00 -4.31
C GLY A 82 -12.83 -25.93 -2.99
N PRO A 83 -13.07 -24.71 -2.48
CA PRO A 83 -12.50 -23.44 -2.96
C PRO A 83 -10.97 -23.36 -2.73
N ILE A 84 -10.28 -22.64 -3.60
CA ILE A 84 -8.88 -22.23 -3.40
C ILE A 84 -8.86 -20.73 -3.09
N GLY A 85 -8.16 -20.34 -2.03
CA GLY A 85 -8.07 -18.94 -1.68
C GLY A 85 -6.99 -18.62 -0.65
N MET A 86 -6.82 -17.32 -0.45
CA MET A 86 -6.06 -16.78 0.67
C MET A 86 -7.00 -15.91 1.50
N MET A 87 -6.79 -15.90 2.81
CA MET A 87 -7.60 -15.14 3.75
C MET A 87 -6.71 -14.51 4.81
N THR A 88 -6.93 -13.23 5.06
CA THR A 88 -6.36 -12.52 6.22
C THR A 88 -7.46 -12.42 7.27
N VAL A 89 -7.25 -13.01 8.43
CA VAL A 89 -8.16 -12.88 9.59
C VAL A 89 -7.66 -11.76 10.48
N MET A 90 -8.52 -10.79 10.76
CA MET A 90 -8.23 -9.66 11.63
C MET A 90 -8.75 -9.91 13.06
N LYS A 91 -8.22 -9.18 14.03
CA LYS A 91 -8.71 -9.24 15.41
C LYS A 91 -10.18 -8.80 15.46
N ALA A 92 -11.03 -9.58 16.13
CA ALA A 92 -12.43 -9.24 16.31
C ALA A 92 -12.59 -8.02 17.24
N GLY A 93 -13.53 -7.13 16.91
CA GLY A 93 -13.82 -5.93 17.69
C GLY A 93 -14.59 -4.88 16.88
N PRO A 94 -15.01 -3.78 17.52
CA PRO A 94 -15.59 -2.65 16.80
C PRO A 94 -14.59 -2.07 15.79
N PRO A 95 -15.05 -1.58 14.62
CA PRO A 95 -14.18 -0.93 13.66
C PRO A 95 -13.45 0.27 14.27
N SER A 96 -12.13 0.29 14.15
CA SER A 96 -11.29 1.42 14.52
C SER A 96 -10.19 1.60 13.48
N MET A 97 -9.89 2.84 13.09
CA MET A 97 -8.87 3.14 12.08
C MET A 97 -7.69 3.96 12.61
N GLY A 98 -7.66 4.29 13.91
CA GLY A 98 -6.67 5.22 14.46
C GLY A 98 -5.23 4.71 14.31
N ARG A 99 -5.01 3.40 14.48
CA ARG A 99 -3.69 2.78 14.33
C ARG A 99 -3.23 2.80 12.88
N GLU A 100 -4.12 2.46 11.97
CA GLU A 100 -3.88 2.38 10.53
C GLU A 100 -3.56 3.77 9.97
N LEU A 101 -4.30 4.80 10.41
CA LEU A 101 -4.05 6.19 10.02
C LEU A 101 -2.69 6.69 10.53
N PHE A 102 -2.32 6.36 11.77
CA PHE A 102 -1.00 6.68 12.30
C PHE A 102 0.12 5.98 11.51
N GLN A 103 -0.03 4.68 11.26
CA GLN A 103 0.92 3.91 10.44
C GLN A 103 1.04 4.46 9.01
N TRP A 104 -0.09 4.88 8.43
CA TRP A 104 -0.12 5.52 7.11
C TRP A 104 0.67 6.83 7.08
N PHE A 105 0.46 7.71 8.07
CA PHE A 105 1.23 8.96 8.16
C PHE A 105 2.74 8.70 8.34
N VAL A 106 3.11 7.77 9.22
CA VAL A 106 4.52 7.37 9.41
C VAL A 106 5.11 6.83 8.10
N TYR A 107 4.35 6.01 7.36
CA TYR A 107 4.78 5.48 6.08
C TYR A 107 5.02 6.59 5.04
N ILE A 108 4.12 7.58 4.93
CA ILE A 108 4.29 8.75 4.06
C ILE A 108 5.60 9.49 4.38
N VAL A 109 5.88 9.70 5.68
CA VAL A 109 7.13 10.32 6.14
C VAL A 109 8.35 9.50 5.72
N VAL A 110 8.31 8.17 5.89
CA VAL A 110 9.39 7.26 5.47
C VAL A 110 9.64 7.37 3.95
N VAL A 111 8.59 7.41 3.13
CA VAL A 111 8.74 7.63 1.68
C VAL A 111 9.41 8.97 1.39
N GLY A 112 9.02 10.03 2.09
CA GLY A 112 9.65 11.35 2.01
C GLY A 112 11.15 11.33 2.37
N ILE A 113 11.56 10.56 3.38
CA ILE A 113 12.97 10.38 3.77
C ILE A 113 13.77 9.72 2.62
N PHE A 114 13.25 8.66 2.01
CA PHE A 114 13.94 8.01 0.88
C PHE A 114 14.04 8.95 -0.32
N ALA A 115 12.99 9.69 -0.64
CA ALA A 115 13.00 10.66 -1.72
C ALA A 115 14.00 11.81 -1.45
N ALA A 116 14.05 12.33 -0.22
CA ALA A 116 15.01 13.34 0.23
C ALA A 116 16.45 12.82 0.16
N TYR A 117 16.69 11.56 0.58
CA TYR A 117 18.00 10.93 0.49
C TYR A 117 18.49 10.85 -0.95
N VAL A 118 17.68 10.28 -1.85
CA VAL A 118 18.07 10.10 -3.26
C VAL A 118 18.30 11.45 -3.94
N ALA A 119 17.35 12.39 -3.81
CA ALA A 119 17.47 13.70 -4.43
C ALA A 119 18.62 14.53 -3.83
N GLY A 120 18.78 14.53 -2.50
CA GLY A 120 19.83 15.28 -1.81
C GLY A 120 21.24 14.78 -2.13
N ARG A 121 21.40 13.49 -2.46
CA ARG A 121 22.66 12.94 -2.95
C ARG A 121 22.90 13.25 -4.43
N ALA A 122 21.86 13.34 -5.23
CA ALA A 122 21.95 13.59 -6.67
C ALA A 122 22.08 15.07 -7.04
N LEU A 123 21.54 15.98 -6.22
CA LEU A 123 21.40 17.40 -6.56
C LEU A 123 22.15 18.31 -5.57
N ALA A 124 22.62 19.45 -6.08
CA ALA A 124 23.17 20.53 -5.28
C ALA A 124 22.07 21.47 -4.78
N PRO A 125 22.36 22.35 -3.80
CA PRO A 125 21.54 23.52 -3.57
C PRO A 125 21.34 24.35 -4.86
N GLY A 126 20.21 25.03 -4.98
CA GLY A 126 19.83 25.80 -6.17
C GLY A 126 19.44 24.96 -7.40
N ALA A 127 19.22 23.65 -7.23
CA ALA A 127 18.84 22.78 -8.34
C ALA A 127 17.49 23.20 -8.96
N PRO A 128 17.35 23.17 -10.30
CA PRO A 128 16.09 23.53 -10.95
C PRO A 128 14.91 22.66 -10.50
N TYR A 129 13.74 23.28 -10.35
CA TYR A 129 12.50 22.63 -9.91
C TYR A 129 12.24 21.26 -10.57
N LEU A 130 12.32 21.19 -11.92
CA LEU A 130 12.03 19.94 -12.64
C LEU A 130 13.09 18.85 -12.44
N ALA A 131 14.32 19.22 -12.07
CA ALA A 131 15.34 18.24 -11.70
C ALA A 131 14.98 17.60 -10.34
N VAL A 132 14.62 18.42 -9.35
CA VAL A 132 14.15 17.94 -8.04
C VAL A 132 12.89 17.09 -8.20
N PHE A 133 11.92 17.59 -8.97
CA PHE A 133 10.65 16.89 -9.22
C PHE A 133 10.88 15.49 -9.79
N ARG A 134 11.80 15.34 -10.73
CA ARG A 134 12.14 14.04 -11.33
C ARG A 134 12.67 13.07 -10.27
N PHE A 135 13.70 13.45 -9.51
CA PHE A 135 14.31 12.54 -8.53
C PHE A 135 13.37 12.21 -7.37
N VAL A 136 12.71 13.21 -6.81
CA VAL A 136 11.78 13.02 -5.69
C VAL A 136 10.55 12.26 -6.16
N GLY A 137 9.94 12.65 -7.28
CA GLY A 137 8.72 12.03 -7.82
C GLY A 137 8.93 10.59 -8.24
N THR A 138 10.01 10.27 -8.96
CA THR A 138 10.31 8.88 -9.34
C THR A 138 10.55 8.01 -8.10
N THR A 139 11.29 8.51 -7.12
CA THR A 139 11.57 7.75 -5.88
C THR A 139 10.28 7.54 -5.08
N ALA A 140 9.49 8.60 -4.87
CA ALA A 140 8.24 8.53 -4.12
C ALA A 140 7.23 7.60 -4.81
N PHE A 141 7.08 7.68 -6.14
CA PHE A 141 6.21 6.79 -6.90
C PHE A 141 6.65 5.33 -6.77
N ALA A 142 7.95 5.06 -6.85
CA ALA A 142 8.48 3.72 -6.68
C ALA A 142 8.10 3.14 -5.30
N CYS A 143 8.23 3.95 -4.24
CA CYS A 143 7.88 3.56 -2.88
C CYS A 143 6.38 3.36 -2.68
N TYR A 144 5.52 4.23 -3.20
CA TYR A 144 4.06 4.14 -3.05
C TYR A 144 3.43 3.02 -3.86
N SER A 145 3.95 2.73 -5.06
CA SER A 145 3.19 1.99 -6.07
C SER A 145 3.79 0.64 -6.47
N MET A 146 5.12 0.50 -6.55
CA MET A 146 5.72 -0.64 -7.25
C MET A 146 5.62 -1.97 -6.47
N GLY A 147 5.42 -1.91 -5.16
CA GLY A 147 5.12 -3.09 -4.34
C GLY A 147 3.71 -3.64 -4.54
N LEU A 148 2.76 -2.83 -5.02
CA LEU A 148 1.35 -3.20 -5.08
C LEU A 148 1.07 -4.26 -6.14
N ILE A 149 1.73 -4.18 -7.30
CA ILE A 149 1.52 -5.13 -8.40
C ILE A 149 1.95 -6.56 -8.04
N GLN A 150 2.92 -6.69 -7.13
CA GLN A 150 3.38 -7.99 -6.64
C GLN A 150 2.22 -8.75 -5.97
N ASN A 151 1.33 -8.04 -5.27
CA ASN A 151 0.17 -8.64 -4.63
C ASN A 151 -0.87 -9.17 -5.63
N HIS A 152 -0.99 -8.54 -6.80
CA HIS A 152 -1.82 -9.05 -7.88
C HIS A 152 -1.21 -10.33 -8.50
N ILE A 153 0.10 -10.31 -8.75
CA ILE A 153 0.84 -11.41 -9.38
C ILE A 153 0.78 -12.66 -8.50
N TRP A 154 1.18 -12.53 -7.24
CA TRP A 154 1.39 -13.67 -6.33
C TRP A 154 0.16 -14.05 -5.51
N TYR A 155 -0.64 -13.07 -5.10
CA TYR A 155 -1.76 -13.28 -4.17
C TYR A 155 -3.13 -13.04 -4.80
N LYS A 156 -3.20 -12.91 -6.14
CA LYS A 156 -4.44 -12.76 -6.91
C LYS A 156 -5.35 -11.64 -6.44
N ARG A 157 -4.81 -10.61 -5.78
CA ARG A 157 -5.56 -9.41 -5.36
C ARG A 157 -6.16 -8.72 -6.59
N SER A 158 -7.24 -7.97 -6.41
CA SER A 158 -7.98 -7.33 -7.51
C SER A 158 -7.07 -6.45 -8.37
N ARG A 159 -7.05 -6.69 -9.70
CA ARG A 159 -6.31 -5.87 -10.66
C ARG A 159 -6.80 -4.42 -10.65
N SER A 160 -8.12 -4.24 -10.57
CA SER A 160 -8.72 -2.90 -10.54
C SER A 160 -8.30 -2.11 -9.30
N ALA A 161 -8.40 -2.71 -8.10
CA ALA A 161 -7.98 -2.07 -6.86
C ALA A 161 -6.46 -1.76 -6.87
N THR A 162 -5.66 -2.68 -7.41
CA THR A 162 -4.21 -2.48 -7.57
C THR A 162 -3.91 -1.26 -8.45
N LEU A 163 -4.54 -1.15 -9.62
CA LEU A 163 -4.31 -0.03 -10.54
C LEU A 163 -4.79 1.30 -9.98
N LYS A 164 -5.94 1.33 -9.28
CA LYS A 164 -6.41 2.53 -8.57
C LYS A 164 -5.40 2.98 -7.53
N SER A 165 -4.94 2.04 -6.69
CA SER A 165 -3.96 2.33 -5.63
C SER A 165 -2.62 2.83 -6.20
N MET A 166 -2.18 2.29 -7.34
CA MET A 166 -0.97 2.79 -8.03
C MET A 166 -1.18 4.21 -8.61
N PHE A 167 -2.38 4.52 -9.07
CA PHE A 167 -2.74 5.87 -9.51
C PHE A 167 -2.74 6.85 -8.33
N ASP A 168 -3.29 6.47 -7.18
CA ASP A 168 -3.21 7.29 -5.97
C ASP A 168 -1.75 7.54 -5.58
N GLY A 169 -0.91 6.48 -5.63
CA GLY A 169 0.53 6.60 -5.40
C GLY A 169 1.25 7.55 -6.38
N LEU A 170 0.78 7.65 -7.62
CA LEU A 170 1.27 8.66 -8.58
C LEU A 170 0.87 10.07 -8.15
N VAL A 171 -0.37 10.28 -7.71
CA VAL A 171 -0.83 11.58 -7.18
C VAL A 171 0.01 11.96 -5.96
N TYR A 172 0.21 11.05 -5.01
CA TYR A 172 1.02 11.28 -3.81
C TYR A 172 2.48 11.62 -4.16
N ALA A 173 3.06 10.94 -5.15
CA ALA A 173 4.40 11.21 -5.63
C ALA A 173 4.53 12.61 -6.26
N CYS A 174 3.55 13.03 -7.08
CA CYS A 174 3.51 14.36 -7.66
C CYS A 174 3.40 15.47 -6.61
N LEU A 175 2.58 15.27 -5.57
CA LEU A 175 2.47 16.23 -4.46
C LEU A 175 3.78 16.33 -3.69
N THR A 176 4.41 15.19 -3.40
CA THR A 176 5.71 15.15 -2.73
C THR A 176 6.78 15.86 -3.56
N ALA A 177 6.89 15.53 -4.84
CA ALA A 177 7.82 16.14 -5.77
C ALA A 177 7.62 17.64 -5.94
N GLY A 178 6.37 18.09 -6.00
CA GLY A 178 6.02 19.50 -6.13
C GLY A 178 6.46 20.31 -4.91
N VAL A 179 6.19 19.81 -3.70
CA VAL A 179 6.60 20.50 -2.45
C VAL A 179 8.12 20.52 -2.31
N PHE A 180 8.81 19.42 -2.60
CA PHE A 180 10.28 19.39 -2.56
C PHE A 180 10.91 20.30 -3.60
N GLY A 181 10.39 20.33 -4.83
CA GLY A 181 10.87 21.23 -5.87
C GLY A 181 10.64 22.70 -5.52
N TRP A 182 9.52 23.01 -4.87
CA TRP A 182 9.19 24.37 -4.42
C TRP A 182 10.09 24.86 -3.30
N LEU A 183 10.37 24.01 -2.31
CA LEU A 183 11.13 24.36 -1.11
C LEU A 183 12.54 23.78 -1.13
N TRP A 184 13.11 23.58 -2.31
CA TRP A 184 14.48 23.12 -2.45
C TRP A 184 15.45 24.20 -1.94
N PRO A 185 16.47 23.87 -1.14
CA PRO A 185 17.41 24.87 -0.63
C PRO A 185 18.22 25.53 -1.75
N ASP A 186 18.48 26.83 -1.60
CA ASP A 186 19.35 27.63 -2.46
C ASP A 186 20.85 27.30 -2.28
#